data_AF-A0A392QXX0-F1
#
_entry.id   AF-A0A392QXX0-F1
#
_cell.length_a   1.000
_cell.length_b   1.000
_cell.length_c   1.000
_cell.angle_alpha   90.00
_cell.angle_beta   90.00
_cell.angle_gamma   90.00
#
_symmetry.space_group_name_H-M   'P 1'
#
loop_
_entity.id
_entity.type
_entity.pdbx_description
1 polymer ?
#
loop_
_entity_poly.entity_id
_entity_poly.type
_entity_poly.pdbx_seq_one_letter_code
_entity_poly.pdbx_strand_id
1 'polypeptide(L)'
;FLSMPDYIFVGVGIKKNLAKLEKLYGIGCRNAVELGPLAATLMIDPRLSYCGVDELAFQVDRLDLQVHRPVTAVYDYACSPLSKELAKLATVNVYSYYKIGSKLLRRH
;
A
#
# COMPACT_ATOMS: atom_id res chain seq x y z
N PHE A 1 14.47 -3.61 10.64
CA PHE A 1 13.57 -2.58 10.07
C PHE A 1 12.09 -2.94 10.24
N LEU A 2 11.56 -3.97 9.58
CA LEU A 2 10.11 -4.27 9.60
C LEU A 2 9.50 -4.59 10.98
N SER A 3 10.33 -4.94 11.97
CA SER A 3 9.87 -5.19 13.35
C SER A 3 10.16 -4.04 14.33
N MET A 4 10.64 -2.89 13.84
CA MET A 4 10.94 -1.74 14.70
C MET A 4 9.64 -1.07 15.17
N PRO A 5 9.54 -0.72 16.47
CA PRO A 5 8.29 -0.21 17.06
C PRO A 5 7.97 1.23 16.63
N ASP A 6 8.97 2.01 16.24
CA ASP A 6 8.81 3.44 15.96
C ASP A 6 8.23 3.73 14.56
N TYR A 7 7.96 2.67 13.79
CA TYR A 7 7.45 2.77 12.42
C TYR A 7 6.12 2.06 12.30
N ILE A 8 5.21 2.68 11.54
CA ILE A 8 3.97 2.07 11.08
C ILE A 8 4.13 1.75 9.59
N PHE A 9 3.87 0.49 9.23
CA PHE A 9 4.01 -0.01 7.86
C PHE A 9 2.65 -0.10 7.19
N VAL A 10 2.32 0.89 6.37
CA VAL A 10 1.04 0.97 5.68
C VAL A 10 1.10 0.35 4.29
N GLY A 11 -0.01 -0.24 3.82
CA GLY A 11 -0.14 -0.72 2.45
C GLY A 11 -1.56 -1.15 2.09
N VAL A 12 -1.74 -1.58 0.84
CA VAL A 12 -3.00 -2.14 0.32
C VAL A 12 -2.78 -3.60 -0.09
N GLY A 13 -3.61 -4.51 0.42
CA GLY A 13 -3.55 -5.94 0.12
C GLY A 13 -2.34 -6.65 0.73
N ILE A 14 -1.79 -6.14 1.83
CA ILE A 14 -0.51 -6.60 2.40
C ILE A 14 -0.66 -7.83 3.29
N LYS A 15 -1.87 -8.16 3.76
CA LYS A 15 -2.09 -9.27 4.72
C LYS A 15 -1.49 -10.61 4.28
N LYS A 16 -1.69 -11.01 3.02
CA LYS A 16 -1.11 -12.25 2.47
C LYS A 16 0.41 -12.17 2.35
N ASN A 17 0.95 -10.99 2.03
CA ASN A 17 2.38 -10.76 1.89
C ASN A 17 3.09 -10.86 3.25
N LEU A 18 2.48 -10.34 4.31
CA LEU A 18 2.98 -10.47 5.69
C LEU A 18 3.03 -11.93 6.14
N ALA A 19 1.96 -12.69 5.91
CA ALA A 19 1.94 -14.12 6.25
C ALA A 19 3.00 -14.92 5.47
N LYS A 20 3.24 -14.56 4.20
CA LYS A 20 4.29 -15.16 3.38
C LYS A 20 5.69 -14.78 3.87
N LEU A 21 5.90 -13.51 4.26
CA LEU A 21 7.18 -13.03 4.81
C LEU A 21 7.57 -13.80 6.07
N GLU A 22 6.63 -13.98 6.99
CA GLU A 22 6.86 -14.72 8.22
C GLU A 22 7.10 -16.21 7.94
N LYS A 23 6.26 -16.84 7.12
CA LYS A 23 6.36 -18.28 6.83
C LYS A 23 7.65 -18.66 6.09
N LEU A 24 8.06 -17.86 5.09
CA LEU A 24 9.19 -18.22 4.22
C LEU A 24 10.52 -17.69 4.70
N TYR A 25 10.52 -16.58 5.47
CA TYR A 25 11.74 -15.88 5.84
C TYR A 25 11.87 -15.63 7.35
N GLY A 26 10.87 -15.97 8.16
CA GLY A 26 10.87 -15.71 9.60
C GLY A 26 10.76 -14.23 9.95
N ILE A 27 10.36 -13.37 9.01
CA ILE A 27 10.33 -11.91 9.17
C ILE A 27 8.91 -11.46 9.50
N GLY A 28 8.70 -10.97 10.72
CA GLY A 28 7.44 -10.37 11.16
C GLY A 28 7.40 -8.85 10.99
N CYS A 29 6.18 -8.31 10.83
CA CYS A 29 5.90 -6.87 10.83
C CYS A 29 4.77 -6.58 11.83
N ARG A 30 5.13 -6.13 13.04
CA ARG A 30 4.17 -5.97 14.15
C ARG A 30 3.22 -4.80 13.95
N ASN A 31 3.71 -3.72 13.34
CA ASN A 31 3.01 -2.45 13.19
C ASN A 31 2.48 -2.26 11.76
N ALA A 32 2.02 -3.35 11.13
CA ALA A 32 1.47 -3.29 9.78
C ALA A 32 0.01 -2.86 9.79
N VAL A 33 -0.37 -1.98 8.87
CA VAL A 33 -1.70 -1.40 8.76
C VAL A 33 -2.22 -1.56 7.33
N GLU A 34 -3.36 -2.23 7.22
CA GLU A 34 -4.10 -2.38 5.97
C GLU A 34 -4.97 -1.13 5.75
N LEU A 35 -4.71 -0.40 4.66
CA LEU A 35 -5.27 0.93 4.45
C LEU A 35 -6.77 0.91 4.11
N GLY A 36 -7.25 -0.11 3.41
CA GLY A 36 -8.67 -0.23 3.06
C GLY A 36 -9.59 -0.27 4.30
N PRO A 37 -9.42 -1.25 5.20
CA PRO A 37 -10.15 -1.32 6.46
C PRO A 37 -9.97 -0.08 7.33
N LEU A 38 -8.76 0.49 7.42
CA LEU A 38 -8.53 1.71 8.18
C LEU A 38 -9.35 2.88 7.63
N ALA A 39 -9.32 3.09 6.31
CA ALA A 39 -10.10 4.14 5.66
C ALA A 39 -11.61 3.92 5.88
N ALA A 40 -12.09 2.68 5.74
CA ALA A 40 -13.49 2.33 5.95
C ALA A 40 -13.98 2.67 7.36
N THR A 41 -13.17 2.38 8.38
CA THR A 41 -13.47 2.71 9.77
C THR A 41 -13.46 4.22 10.02
N LEU A 42 -12.39 4.91 9.62
CA LEU A 42 -12.21 6.33 9.95
C LEU A 42 -13.11 7.28 9.14
N MET A 43 -13.49 6.90 7.92
CA MET A 43 -14.37 7.69 7.06
C MET A 43 -15.84 7.27 7.13
N ILE A 44 -16.16 6.24 7.91
CA ILE A 44 -17.53 5.71 8.07
C ILE A 44 -18.12 5.31 6.69
N ASP A 45 -17.31 4.62 5.88
CA ASP A 45 -17.71 4.09 4.58
C ASP A 45 -17.19 2.66 4.39
N PRO A 46 -18.00 1.63 4.67
CA PRO A 46 -17.60 0.23 4.58
C PRO A 46 -17.07 -0.20 3.21
N ARG A 47 -17.44 0.49 2.13
CA ARG A 47 -17.05 0.14 0.75
C ARG A 47 -15.56 0.30 0.54
N LEU A 48 -14.92 1.24 1.24
CA LEU A 48 -13.49 1.52 1.14
C LEU A 48 -12.62 0.31 1.52
N SER A 49 -13.14 -0.64 2.30
CA SER A 49 -12.43 -1.88 2.67
C SER A 49 -12.13 -2.77 1.45
N TYR A 50 -12.91 -2.62 0.38
CA TYR A 50 -12.80 -3.41 -0.85
C TYR A 50 -12.20 -2.61 -2.02
N CYS A 51 -11.82 -1.36 -1.79
CA CYS A 51 -11.29 -0.48 -2.82
C CYS A 51 -9.80 -0.75 -3.10
N GLY A 52 -9.42 -0.60 -4.36
CA GLY A 52 -8.01 -0.56 -4.77
C GLY A 52 -7.34 0.75 -4.37
N VAL A 53 -6.02 0.81 -4.58
CA VAL A 53 -5.20 1.98 -4.20
C VAL A 53 -5.65 3.28 -4.86
N ASP A 54 -6.14 3.25 -6.10
CA ASP A 54 -6.57 4.45 -6.83
C ASP A 54 -7.80 5.09 -6.20
N GLU A 55 -8.84 4.29 -5.97
CA GLU A 55 -10.07 4.74 -5.34
C GLU A 55 -9.79 5.22 -3.90
N LEU A 56 -8.97 4.50 -3.14
CA LEU A 56 -8.57 4.92 -1.80
C LEU A 56 -7.82 6.25 -1.82
N ALA A 57 -6.86 6.45 -2.73
CA ALA A 57 -6.11 7.69 -2.85
C ALA A 57 -7.02 8.88 -3.21
N PHE A 58 -7.98 8.67 -4.10
CA PHE A 58 -8.93 9.68 -4.50
C PHE A 58 -9.90 10.04 -3.38
N GLN A 59 -10.50 9.06 -2.70
CA GLN A 59 -11.46 9.32 -1.63
C GLN A 59 -10.81 9.97 -0.40
N VAL A 60 -9.60 9.54 -0.03
CA VAL A 60 -8.91 9.99 1.19
C VAL A 60 -8.20 11.33 1.00
N ASP A 61 -7.48 11.51 -0.13
CA ASP A 61 -6.61 12.69 -0.32
C ASP A 61 -6.81 13.40 -1.67
N ARG A 62 -7.91 13.10 -2.41
CA ARG A 62 -8.21 13.68 -3.73
C ARG A 62 -7.05 13.53 -4.72
N LEU A 63 -6.28 12.46 -4.56
CA LEU A 63 -5.08 12.17 -5.33
C LEU A 63 -5.41 11.18 -6.45
N ASP A 64 -5.40 11.65 -7.69
CA ASP A 64 -5.52 10.80 -8.88
C ASP A 64 -4.14 10.55 -9.49
N LEU A 65 -3.71 9.29 -9.42
CA LEU A 65 -2.45 8.80 -10.00
C LEU A 65 -2.69 7.59 -10.92
N GLN A 66 -3.94 7.37 -11.35
CA GLN A 66 -4.30 6.20 -12.14
C GLN A 66 -3.55 6.18 -13.48
N VAL A 67 -3.34 7.35 -14.08
CA VAL A 67 -2.57 7.54 -15.34
C VAL A 67 -1.12 7.03 -15.23
N HIS A 68 -0.59 6.86 -14.03
CA HIS A 68 0.75 6.33 -13.79
C HIS A 68 0.78 4.83 -13.44
N ARG A 69 -0.37 4.13 -13.54
CA ARG A 69 -0.51 2.68 -13.30
C ARG A 69 -1.06 1.96 -14.55
N PRO A 70 -0.23 1.71 -15.56
CA PRO A 70 -0.67 0.97 -16.74
C PRO A 70 -1.11 -0.45 -16.38
N VAL A 71 -2.32 -0.82 -16.81
CA VAL A 71 -2.98 -2.11 -16.55
C VAL A 71 -2.22 -3.30 -17.16
N THR A 72 -1.39 -3.03 -18.18
CA THR A 72 -0.69 -4.05 -18.98
C THR A 72 0.70 -4.42 -18.47
N ALA A 73 1.17 -3.84 -17.36
CA ALA A 73 2.49 -4.16 -16.83
C ALA A 73 2.53 -5.60 -16.29
N VAL A 74 3.17 -6.51 -17.04
CA VAL A 74 3.52 -7.83 -16.52
C VAL A 74 4.55 -7.63 -15.42
N TYR A 75 4.16 -7.99 -14.19
CA TYR A 75 4.98 -7.82 -12.99
C TYR A 75 6.06 -8.91 -12.90
N ASP A 76 7.08 -8.82 -13.75
CA ASP A 76 8.30 -9.59 -13.55
C ASP A 76 9.35 -8.74 -12.81
N TYR A 77 9.27 -8.79 -11.48
CA TYR A 77 10.26 -8.17 -10.59
C TYR A 77 11.54 -9.00 -10.43
N ALA A 78 11.61 -10.20 -11.01
CA ALA A 78 12.80 -11.05 -10.97
C ALA A 78 13.80 -10.71 -12.08
N CYS A 79 13.37 -9.94 -13.09
CA CYS A 79 14.23 -9.51 -14.18
C CYS A 79 15.21 -8.40 -13.72
N SER A 80 16.50 -8.62 -13.93
CA SER A 80 17.57 -7.69 -13.58
C SER A 80 18.29 -7.21 -14.85
N PRO A 81 18.37 -5.89 -15.10
CA PRO A 81 17.92 -4.79 -14.24
C PRO A 81 16.40 -4.55 -14.31
N LEU A 82 15.83 -4.07 -13.21
CA LEU A 82 14.43 -3.65 -13.16
C LEU A 82 14.19 -2.53 -14.18
N SER A 83 13.13 -2.64 -14.99
CA SER A 83 12.81 -1.58 -15.97
C SER A 83 12.47 -0.27 -15.26
N LYS A 84 12.81 0.86 -15.88
CA LYS A 84 12.45 2.20 -15.38
C LYS A 84 10.94 2.35 -15.16
N GLU A 85 10.14 1.65 -15.97
CA GLU A 85 8.68 1.63 -15.88
C GLU A 85 8.20 0.90 -14.62
N LEU A 86 8.76 -0.28 -14.33
CA LEU A 86 8.43 -1.02 -13.11
C LEU A 86 8.88 -0.27 -11.84
N ALA A 87 10.05 0.39 -11.89
CA ALA A 87 10.52 1.24 -10.80
C ALA A 87 9.56 2.43 -10.57
N LYS A 88 9.11 3.10 -11.64
CA LYS A 88 8.13 4.19 -11.57
C LYS A 88 6.80 3.69 -10.99
N LEU A 89 6.31 2.54 -11.46
CA LEU A 89 5.07 1.93 -10.98
C LEU A 89 5.13 1.61 -9.48
N ALA A 90 6.21 0.96 -9.03
CA ALA A 90 6.44 0.68 -7.61
C ALA A 90 6.48 1.97 -6.78
N THR A 91 7.13 3.01 -7.29
CA THR A 91 7.21 4.32 -6.63
C THR A 91 5.83 4.95 -6.48
N VAL A 92 5.01 4.93 -7.53
CA VAL A 92 3.64 5.48 -7.52
C VAL A 92 2.77 4.74 -6.50
N ASN A 93 2.88 3.42 -6.41
CA ASN A 93 2.17 2.63 -5.41
C ASN A 93 2.56 3.02 -3.98
N VAL A 94 3.86 3.03 -3.67
CA VAL A 94 4.37 3.37 -2.33
C VAL A 94 4.02 4.81 -1.95
N TYR A 95 4.14 5.75 -2.89
CA TYR A 95 3.75 7.15 -2.67
C TYR A 95 2.26 7.28 -2.34
N SER A 96 1.38 6.57 -3.04
CA SER A 96 -0.05 6.56 -2.70
C SER A 96 -0.31 5.97 -1.32
N TYR A 97 0.34 4.86 -0.94
CA TYR A 97 0.17 4.29 0.40
C TYR A 97 0.59 5.27 1.50
N TYR A 98 1.74 5.93 1.30
CA TYR A 98 2.21 6.97 2.20
C TYR A 98 1.19 8.11 2.31
N LYS A 99 0.72 8.65 1.19
CA LYS A 99 -0.24 9.76 1.16
C LYS A 99 -1.56 9.44 1.87
N ILE A 100 -2.12 8.26 1.59
CA ILE A 100 -3.33 7.76 2.26
C ILE A 100 -3.07 7.60 3.76
N GLY A 101 -2.02 6.85 4.13
CA GLY A 101 -1.68 6.56 5.52
C GLY A 101 -1.41 7.82 6.33
N SER A 102 -0.59 8.74 5.82
CA SER A 102 -0.30 10.02 6.48
C SER A 102 -1.56 10.86 6.69
N LYS A 103 -2.53 10.83 5.77
CA LYS A 103 -3.78 11.59 5.91
C LYS A 103 -4.68 11.00 6.99
N LEU A 104 -4.82 9.67 7.02
CA LEU A 104 -5.65 8.94 7.99
C LEU A 104 -5.05 8.97 9.39
N LEU A 105 -3.73 8.76 9.51
CA LEU A 105 -3.02 8.66 10.78
C LEU A 105 -2.64 10.01 11.38
N ARG A 106 -2.63 11.12 10.62
CA ARG A 106 -2.42 12.47 11.18
C ARG A 106 -3.55 12.95 12.09
N ARG A 107 -4.71 12.29 12.07
CA ARG A 107 -5.92 12.72 12.78
C ARG A 107 -6.15 11.98 14.10
N HIS A 108 -5.22 11.10 14.50
CA HIS A 108 -5.29 10.29 15.72
C HIS A 108 -3.96 10.27 16.45
#